data_AF-A0A2V6KEB1-F1
#
_entry.id   AF-A0A2V6KEB1-F1
#
_cell.length_a   1.000
_cell.length_b   1.000
_cell.length_c   1.000
_cell.angle_alpha   90.00
_cell.angle_beta   90.00
_cell.angle_gamma   90.00
#
_symmetry.space_group_name_H-M   'P 1'
#
loop_
_entity.id
_entity.type
_entity.pdbx_description
1 polymer ?
#
loop_
_entity_poly.entity_id
_entity_poly.type
_entity_poly.pdbx_seq_one_letter_code
_entity_poly.pdbx_strand_id
1 'polypeptide(L)' 'MKTIAVSEKAYTRLASWKTGRDDTFSAVIERLIPPKGTLDAALEAAESLPVLPSKEFESLEKAVNATRKRLRASWK' A
#
# COMPACT_ATOMS: atom_id res chain seq x y z
N MET A 1 -4.12 24.72 -4.38
CA MET A 1 -3.30 24.09 -3.32
C MET A 1 -4.03 24.21 -2.00
N LYS A 2 -4.02 23.16 -1.17
CA LYS A 2 -4.54 23.18 0.21
C LYS A 2 -3.36 22.89 1.14
N THR A 3 -3.26 23.61 2.26
CA THR A 3 -2.17 23.42 3.23
C THR A 3 -2.61 22.44 4.31
N ILE A 4 -1.78 21.45 4.60
CA ILE A 4 -1.94 20.55 5.74
C ILE A 4 -0.76 20.74 6.69
N ALA A 5 -1.03 20.84 7.98
CA ALA A 5 0.01 20.81 8.99
C ALA A 5 0.39 19.36 9.26
N VAL A 6 1.69 19.06 9.25
CA VAL A 6 2.23 17.75 9.58
C VAL A 6 3.34 17.93 10.61
N SER A 7 3.54 16.93 11.48
CA SER A 7 4.70 16.94 12.38
C SER A 7 6.00 16.78 11.59
N GLU A 8 7.12 17.27 12.14
CA GLU A 8 8.45 17.13 11.54
C GLU A 8 8.82 15.66 11.22
N LYS A 9 8.41 14.75 12.10
CA LYS A 9 8.62 13.31 11.90
C LYS A 9 7.82 12.78 10.72
N ALA A 10 6.57 13.23 10.56
CA ALA A 10 5.74 12.85 9.42
C ALA A 10 6.26 13.46 8.11
N TYR A 11 6.73 14.71 8.15
CA TYR A 11 7.36 15.37 7.01
C TYR A 11 8.60 14.59 6.54
N THR A 12 9.52 14.25 7.44
CA THR A 12 10.73 13.49 7.11
C THR A 12 10.40 12.13 6.48
N ARG A 13 9.39 11.43 7.01
CA ARG A 13 8.91 10.17 6.45
C ARG A 13 8.38 10.34 5.02
N LEU A 14 7.50 11.31 4.80
CA LEU A 14 6.96 11.59 3.46
C LEU A 14 8.06 12.01 2.48
N ALA A 15 9.06 12.76 2.93
CA ALA A 15 10.19 13.17 2.10
C ALA A 15 11.04 11.98 1.64
N SER A 16 11.24 10.99 2.52
CA SER A 16 12.02 9.78 2.19
C SER A 16 11.38 8.90 1.11
N TRP A 17 10.08 9.08 0.84
CA TRP A 17 9.33 8.28 -0.15
C TRP A 17 9.25 8.92 -1.54
N LYS A 18 9.76 10.15 -1.69
CA LYS A 18 9.87 10.80 -3.00
C LYS A 18 10.86 10.06 -3.88
N THR A 19 10.46 9.72 -5.10
CA THR A 19 11.33 8.99 -6.03
C THR A 19 12.21 9.90 -6.89
N GLY A 20 12.07 11.22 -6.77
CA GLY A 20 12.85 12.21 -7.52
C GLY A 20 12.56 13.64 -7.08
N ARG A 21 13.30 14.61 -7.64
CA ARG A 21 13.15 16.04 -7.30
C ARG A 21 11.81 16.63 -7.74
N ASP A 22 11.24 16.11 -8.82
CA ASP A 22 9.95 16.57 -9.36
C ASP A 22 8.75 15.85 -8.71
N ASP A 23 9.00 14.91 -7.79
CA ASP A 23 7.94 14.16 -7.10
C ASP A 23 7.31 15.03 -6.00
N THR A 24 5.99 15.16 -6.05
CA THR A 24 5.23 16.01 -5.13
C THR A 24 4.75 15.22 -3.93
N PHE A 25 4.55 15.89 -2.79
CA PHE A 25 3.98 15.22 -1.63
C PHE A 25 2.55 14.71 -1.89
N SER A 26 1.78 15.39 -2.74
CA SER A 26 0.46 14.93 -3.18
C SER A 26 0.56 13.59 -3.93
N ALA A 27 1.50 13.46 -4.87
CA ALA A 27 1.71 12.22 -5.61
C ALA A 27 2.14 11.07 -4.68
N VAL A 28 2.99 11.35 -3.68
CA VAL A 28 3.35 10.37 -2.64
C VAL A 28 2.13 9.94 -1.83
N ILE A 29 1.28 10.89 -1.41
CA ILE A 29 0.05 10.61 -0.66
C ILE A 29 -0.94 9.78 -1.48
N GLU A 30 -1.22 10.17 -2.72
CA GLU A 30 -2.15 9.45 -3.60
C GLU A 30 -1.66 8.04 -3.95
N ARG A 31 -0.34 7.85 -4.03
CA ARG A 31 0.28 6.55 -4.31
C ARG A 31 0.25 5.60 -3.13
N LEU A 32 0.39 6.11 -1.91
CA LEU A 32 0.60 5.30 -0.70
C LEU A 32 -0.60 5.24 0.23
N ILE A 33 -1.47 6.25 0.21
CA ILE A 33 -2.64 6.33 1.06
C ILE A 33 -3.86 6.00 0.21
N PRO A 34 -4.43 4.79 0.37
CA PRO A 34 -5.62 4.43 -0.38
C PRO A 34 -6.82 5.28 0.08
N PRO A 35 -7.87 5.38 -0.75
CA PRO A 35 -9.10 6.06 -0.37
C PRO A 35 -9.65 5.53 0.96
N LYS A 36 -10.26 6.41 1.74
CA LYS A 36 -10.91 6.05 3.00
C LYS A 36 -11.92 4.92 2.74
N GLY A 37 -11.84 3.84 3.51
CA GLY A 37 -12.68 2.65 3.37
C GLY A 37 -12.08 1.52 2.53
N THR A 38 -11.04 1.76 1.72
CA THR A 38 -10.38 0.67 0.96
C THR A 38 -9.54 -0.23 1.86
N LEU A 39 -8.86 0.34 2.87
CA LEU A 39 -8.12 -0.46 3.86
C LEU A 39 -9.06 -1.25 4.76
N ASP A 40 -10.10 -0.61 5.26
CA ASP A 40 -11.11 -1.28 6.10
C ASP A 40 -11.79 -2.40 5.31
N ALA A 41 -12.19 -2.15 4.04
CA ALA A 41 -12.74 -3.20 3.17
C ALA A 41 -11.74 -4.32 2.87
N ALA A 42 -10.44 -4.02 2.73
CA ALA A 42 -9.42 -5.05 2.54
C ALA A 42 -9.21 -5.89 3.80
N LEU A 43 -9.31 -5.28 4.99
CA LEU A 43 -9.23 -5.97 6.28
C LEU A 43 -10.49 -6.81 6.54
N GLU A 44 -11.68 -6.26 6.33
CA GLU A 44 -12.95 -7.00 6.39
C GLU A 44 -12.95 -8.18 5.42
N ALA A 45 -12.47 -7.97 4.19
CA ALA A 45 -12.32 -9.05 3.22
C ALA A 45 -11.36 -10.12 3.74
N ALA A 46 -10.20 -9.74 4.30
CA ALA A 46 -9.23 -10.67 4.87
C ALA A 46 -9.80 -11.47 6.05
N GLU A 47 -10.59 -10.83 6.93
CA GLU A 47 -11.28 -11.48 8.06
C GLU A 47 -12.37 -12.44 7.58
N SER A 48 -13.03 -12.14 6.45
CA SER A 48 -14.05 -13.01 5.85
C SER A 48 -13.48 -14.20 5.07
N LEU A 49 -12.16 -14.29 4.90
CA LEU A 49 -11.55 -15.38 4.14
C LEU A 49 -11.70 -16.72 4.88
N PRO A 50 -12.06 -17.80 4.16
CA PRO A 50 -12.11 -19.12 4.76
C PRO A 50 -10.72 -19.60 5.17
N VAL A 51 -10.64 -20.37 6.25
CA VAL A 51 -9.39 -21.04 6.65
C VAL A 51 -9.05 -22.10 5.61
N LEU A 52 -7.97 -21.88 4.87
CA LEU A 52 -7.51 -22.82 3.85
C LEU A 52 -6.63 -23.93 4.47
N PRO A 53 -6.75 -25.18 4.00
CA PRO A 53 -5.77 -26.23 4.28
C PRO A 53 -4.37 -25.83 3.80
N SER A 54 -3.32 -26.31 4.47
CA SER A 54 -1.93 -25.88 4.23
C SER A 54 -1.49 -25.98 2.76
N LYS A 55 -1.92 -27.01 2.03
CA LYS A 55 -1.62 -27.18 0.59
C LYS A 55 -2.24 -26.10 -0.30
N GLU A 56 -3.44 -25.64 0.04
CA GLU A 56 -4.15 -24.59 -0.71
C GLU A 56 -3.56 -23.22 -0.39
N PHE A 57 -3.15 -23.02 0.86
CA PHE A 57 -2.43 -21.81 1.28
C PHE A 57 -1.10 -21.63 0.54
N GLU A 58 -0.28 -22.68 0.41
CA GLU A 58 0.97 -22.62 -0.36
C GLU A 58 0.76 -22.24 -1.83
N SER A 59 -0.33 -22.74 -2.42
CA SER A 59 -0.70 -22.43 -3.81
C SER A 59 -1.13 -20.96 -3.96
N LEU A 60 -1.97 -20.48 -3.03
CA LEU A 60 -2.38 -19.09 -2.98
C LEU A 60 -1.18 -18.15 -2.75
N GLU A 61 -0.31 -18.49 -1.81
CA GLU A 61 0.90 -17.72 -1.51
C GLU A 61 1.82 -17.61 -2.73
N LYS A 62 2.01 -18.70 -3.48
CA LYS A 62 2.77 -18.68 -4.75
C LYS A 62 2.12 -17.76 -5.78
N ALA A 63 0.81 -17.80 -5.94
CA ALA A 63 0.08 -16.95 -6.88
C ALA A 63 0.15 -15.46 -6.51
N VAL A 64 -0.02 -15.13 -5.23
CA VAL A 64 0.10 -13.77 -4.70
C VAL A 64 1.52 -13.24 -4.88
N ASN A 65 2.54 -14.02 -4.52
CA ASN A 65 3.93 -13.62 -4.66
C ASN A 65 4.36 -13.46 -6.13
N ALA A 66 3.86 -14.30 -7.04
CA ALA A 66 4.08 -14.13 -8.48
C ALA A 66 3.45 -12.83 -9.00
N THR A 67 2.28 -12.47 -8.49
CA THR A 67 1.58 -11.22 -8.85
C THR A 67 2.27 -10.00 -8.27
N ARG A 68 2.77 -10.06 -7.02
CA ARG A 68 3.56 -8.99 -6.39
C ARG A 68 4.78 -8.61 -7.22
N LYS A 69 5.45 -9.57 -7.85
CA LYS A 69 6.59 -9.31 -8.75
C LYS A 69 6.22 -8.50 -9.99
N ARG A 70 4.95 -8.54 -10.41
CA ARG A 70 4.39 -7.84 -11.59
C ARG A 70 3.76 -6.49 -11.26
N LEU A 71 3.51 -6.19 -9.97
CA LEU A 71 3.05 -4.88 -9.55
C LEU A 71 4.13 -3.83 -9.79
N ARG A 72 3.70 -2.60 -10.11
CA ARG A 72 4.60 -1.46 -10.33
C ARG A 72 5.44 -1.19 -9.08
N ALA A 73 6.62 -0.57 -9.23
CA ALA A 73 7.54 -0.26 -8.13
C ALA A 73 6.90 0.45 -6.93
N SER A 74 5.81 1.17 -7.18
CA SER A 74 4.95 1.81 -6.19
C SER A 74 4.28 0.87 -5.18
N TRP A 75 4.23 -0.42 -5.47
CA TRP A 75 3.56 -1.49 -4.71
C TRP A 75 4.45 -2.73 -4.50
N LYS A 76 5.75 -2.64 -4.83
CA LYS A 76 6.77 -3.65 -4.51
C LYS A 76 7.35 -3.36 -3.13
#